data_AF-A0A944HER1-F1
#
_entry.id   AF-A0A944HER1-F1
#
_cell.length_a   1.000
_cell.length_b   1.000
_cell.length_c   1.000
_cell.angle_alpha   90.00
_cell.angle_beta   90.00
_cell.angle_gamma   90.00
#
_symmetry.space_group_name_H-M   'P 1'
#
loop_
_entity.id
_entity.type
_entity.pdbx_description
1 polymer ?
#
loop_
_entity_poly.entity_id
_entity_poly.type
_entity_poly.pdbx_seq_one_letter_code
_entity_poly.pdbx_strand_id
1 'polypeptide(L)'
;MSAWRLHERTKAALNDEATAQSTDGAEERLREVWSRAGVLINELARPALFLNLPVEPDAPQTWLPGEPGYLSLRQLVRKPYSWQVNGRNVYVCENPNIVAIVADRLGANNAPLVCTDGMSAAAQRILLDQLSSAGAQLYYHGDYDWPGIGIGNHVMRTWQAIPWRFGCRDYGGN
;
A
#
# COMPACT_ATOMS: atom_id res chain seq x y z
N MET A 1 22.86 12.31 -30.10
CA MET A 1 22.78 11.73 -28.74
C MET A 1 22.81 10.20 -28.87
N SER A 2 23.99 9.60 -28.73
CA SER A 2 24.28 8.21 -29.17
C SER A 2 23.42 7.13 -28.50
N ALA A 3 23.00 6.16 -29.33
CA ALA A 3 22.22 4.96 -28.97
C ALA A 3 22.78 4.15 -27.79
N TRP A 4 24.06 4.34 -27.45
CA TRP A 4 24.73 3.77 -26.28
C TRP A 4 24.11 4.20 -24.94
N ARG A 5 23.69 5.46 -24.78
CA ARG A 5 23.07 5.94 -23.53
C ARG A 5 21.66 5.38 -23.31
N LEU A 6 20.97 4.96 -24.38
CA LEU A 6 19.66 4.32 -24.25
C LEU A 6 19.83 2.88 -23.76
N HIS A 7 20.77 2.12 -24.33
CA HIS A 7 21.03 0.73 -23.94
C HIS A 7 21.51 0.58 -22.48
N GLU A 8 22.36 1.48 -22.00
CA GLU A 8 22.79 1.54 -20.59
C GLU A 8 21.62 1.81 -19.64
N ARG A 9 20.69 2.72 -20.00
CA ARG A 9 19.49 3.00 -19.21
C ARG A 9 18.51 1.83 -19.21
N THR A 10 18.36 1.14 -20.34
CA THR A 10 17.53 -0.07 -20.42
C THR A 10 18.15 -1.21 -19.60
N LYS A 11 19.47 -1.39 -19.64
CA LYS A 11 20.17 -2.39 -18.80
C LYS A 11 20.09 -2.06 -17.31
N ALA A 12 20.28 -0.80 -16.92
CA ALA A 12 20.15 -0.37 -15.53
C ALA A 12 18.71 -0.56 -15.03
N ALA A 13 17.69 -0.16 -15.81
CA ALA A 13 16.28 -0.38 -15.48
C ALA A 13 15.92 -1.88 -15.37
N LEU A 14 16.44 -2.72 -16.27
CA LEU A 14 16.25 -4.18 -16.21
C LEU A 14 16.95 -4.80 -15.00
N ASN A 15 18.12 -4.28 -14.61
CA ASN A 15 18.83 -4.74 -13.42
C ASN A 15 18.08 -4.32 -12.15
N ASP A 16 17.55 -3.10 -12.08
CA ASP A 16 16.81 -2.59 -10.93
C ASP A 16 15.45 -3.26 -10.79
N GLU A 17 14.73 -3.54 -11.89
CA GLU A 17 13.50 -4.34 -11.89
C GLU A 17 13.75 -5.79 -11.45
N ALA A 18 14.86 -6.40 -11.90
CA ALA A 18 15.27 -7.71 -11.44
C ALA A 18 15.67 -7.67 -9.96
N THR A 19 16.29 -6.57 -9.50
CA THR A 19 16.69 -6.40 -8.10
C THR A 19 15.46 -6.23 -7.20
N ALA A 20 14.47 -5.41 -7.58
CA ALA A 20 13.24 -5.19 -6.82
C ALA A 20 12.33 -6.44 -6.74
N GLN A 21 12.22 -7.20 -7.84
CA GLN A 21 11.53 -8.49 -7.84
C GLN A 21 12.31 -9.56 -7.04
N SER A 22 13.64 -9.49 -7.07
CA SER A 22 14.48 -10.37 -6.24
C SER A 22 14.40 -10.02 -4.77
N THR A 23 14.24 -8.75 -4.38
CA THR A 23 14.16 -8.32 -2.98
C THR A 23 12.83 -8.67 -2.34
N ASP A 24 11.69 -8.53 -3.02
CA ASP A 24 10.38 -8.92 -2.47
C ASP A 24 10.32 -10.44 -2.22
N GLY A 25 10.76 -11.23 -3.22
CA GLY A 25 10.90 -12.68 -3.06
C GLY A 25 11.99 -13.09 -2.06
N ALA A 26 13.04 -12.29 -1.90
CA ALA A 26 14.08 -12.53 -0.89
C ALA A 26 13.60 -12.16 0.52
N GLU A 27 12.82 -11.10 0.69
CA GLU A 27 12.22 -10.72 1.96
C GLU A 27 11.17 -11.73 2.41
N GLU A 28 10.32 -12.22 1.50
CA GLU A 28 9.35 -13.29 1.79
C GLU A 28 10.10 -14.56 2.24
N ARG A 29 11.15 -14.95 1.51
CA ARG A 29 12.02 -16.08 1.91
C ARG A 29 12.74 -15.82 3.23
N LEU A 30 13.17 -14.59 3.51
CA LEU A 30 13.85 -14.23 4.75
C LEU A 30 12.87 -14.31 5.93
N ARG A 31 11.62 -13.88 5.74
CA ARG A 31 10.53 -14.04 6.71
C ARG A 31 10.21 -15.51 6.96
N GLU A 32 10.16 -16.34 5.92
CA GLU A 32 9.98 -17.79 6.08
C GLU A 32 11.13 -18.42 6.87
N VAL A 33 12.38 -18.02 6.58
CA VAL A 33 13.57 -18.49 7.30
C VAL A 33 13.53 -18.07 8.77
N TRP A 34 13.17 -16.82 9.06
CA TRP A 34 13.05 -16.29 10.42
C TRP A 34 11.89 -16.92 11.19
N SER A 35 10.74 -17.14 10.53
CA SER A 35 9.60 -17.85 11.10
C SER A 35 9.97 -19.30 11.48
N ARG A 36 10.68 -20.01 10.59
CA ARG A 36 11.20 -21.36 10.88
C ARG A 36 12.23 -21.38 12.00
N ALA A 37 12.96 -20.29 12.18
CA ALA A 37 13.90 -20.11 13.29
C ALA A 37 13.22 -19.64 14.60
N GLY A 38 11.89 -19.50 14.63
CA GLY A 38 11.14 -19.06 15.82
C GLY A 38 11.19 -17.56 16.09
N VAL A 39 11.71 -16.74 15.16
CA VAL A 39 11.65 -15.29 15.23
C VAL A 39 10.23 -14.86 14.88
N LEU A 40 9.47 -14.46 15.91
CA LEU A 40 8.08 -14.04 15.76
C LEU A 40 8.01 -12.70 15.01
N ILE A 41 7.11 -12.63 14.03
CA ILE A 41 6.70 -11.36 13.44
C ILE A 41 6.08 -10.52 14.55
N ASN A 42 6.64 -9.35 14.83
CA ASN A 42 6.06 -8.44 15.81
C ASN A 42 4.74 -7.87 15.25
N GLU A 43 3.62 -8.47 15.64
CA GLU A 43 2.27 -8.11 15.17
C GLU A 43 1.84 -6.67 15.53
N LEU A 44 2.62 -5.98 16.37
CA LEU A 44 2.38 -4.59 16.79
C LEU A 44 3.33 -3.59 16.13
N ALA A 45 4.40 -4.07 15.49
CA ALA A 45 5.30 -3.22 14.73
C ALA A 45 4.68 -2.87 13.37
N ARG A 46 4.87 -1.62 12.93
CA ARG A 46 4.46 -1.12 11.59
C ARG A 46 2.96 -1.35 11.30
N PRO A 47 2.05 -0.75 12.09
CA PRO A 47 0.62 -0.84 11.83
C PRO A 47 0.26 -0.18 10.48
N ALA A 48 -0.82 -0.65 9.86
CA ALA A 48 -1.39 -0.06 8.66
C ALA A 48 -2.06 1.28 9.00
N LEU A 49 -1.60 2.35 8.36
CA LEU A 49 -2.20 3.67 8.43
C LEU A 49 -3.35 3.76 7.42
N PHE A 50 -4.49 4.30 7.86
CA PHE A 50 -5.65 4.51 6.99
C PHE A 50 -6.45 5.74 7.43
N LEU A 51 -7.39 6.14 6.59
CA LEU A 51 -8.33 7.23 6.81
C LEU A 51 -9.72 6.85 6.25
N ASN A 52 -10.78 7.16 7.01
CA ASN A 52 -12.19 7.03 6.60
C ASN A 52 -12.59 5.65 6.04
N LEU A 53 -11.95 4.54 6.47
CA LEU A 53 -12.39 3.20 6.06
C LEU A 53 -13.75 2.87 6.69
N PRO A 54 -14.78 2.54 5.88
CA PRO A 54 -16.09 2.24 6.40
C PRO A 54 -16.12 0.80 6.94
N VAL A 55 -16.39 0.67 8.23
CA VAL A 55 -16.58 -0.61 8.93
C VAL A 55 -18.02 -0.70 9.44
N GLU A 56 -18.60 -1.89 9.44
CA GLU A 56 -19.92 -2.15 10.04
C GLU A 56 -20.01 -1.59 11.49
N PRO A 57 -21.16 -1.01 11.91
CA PRO A 57 -21.33 -0.36 13.22
C PRO A 57 -21.13 -1.27 14.43
N ASP A 58 -21.29 -2.59 14.27
CA ASP A 58 -21.11 -3.57 15.34
C ASP A 58 -19.64 -3.82 15.71
N ALA A 59 -18.70 -3.33 14.90
CA ALA A 59 -17.32 -3.18 15.35
C ALA A 59 -17.26 -1.91 16.21
N PRO A 60 -16.82 -1.97 17.49
CA PRO A 60 -16.69 -0.77 18.30
C PRO A 60 -15.83 0.25 17.54
N GLN A 61 -16.45 1.33 17.06
CA GLN A 61 -15.79 2.32 16.23
C GLN A 61 -14.81 3.09 17.10
N THR A 62 -13.53 2.69 17.06
CA THR A 62 -12.45 3.31 17.83
C THR A 62 -11.80 4.49 17.11
N TRP A 63 -12.34 4.92 15.97
CA TRP A 63 -11.69 5.82 15.02
C TRP A 63 -12.67 6.92 14.61
N LEU A 64 -12.16 8.14 14.59
CA LEU A 64 -12.94 9.34 14.35
C LEU A 64 -12.98 9.64 12.84
N PRO A 65 -14.16 9.90 12.25
CA PRO A 65 -14.24 10.36 10.86
C PRO A 65 -13.36 11.60 10.63
N GLY A 66 -12.54 11.56 9.60
CA GLY A 66 -11.60 12.64 9.24
C GLY A 66 -10.24 12.55 9.92
N GLU A 67 -10.06 11.71 10.94
CA GLU A 67 -8.79 11.53 11.62
C GLU A 67 -8.09 10.24 11.15
N PRO A 68 -6.78 10.28 10.86
CA PRO A 68 -6.04 9.07 10.52
C PRO A 68 -5.99 8.09 11.70
N GLY A 69 -6.13 6.80 11.39
CA GLY A 69 -6.04 5.72 12.37
C GLY A 69 -4.97 4.70 12.02
N TYR A 70 -4.70 3.80 12.96
CA TYR A 70 -3.75 2.71 12.78
C TYR A 70 -4.38 1.34 13.11
N LEU A 71 -4.08 0.35 12.27
CA LEU A 71 -4.36 -1.06 12.51
C LEU A 71 -3.08 -1.85 12.67
N SER A 72 -2.85 -2.40 13.86
CA SER A 72 -1.84 -3.43 14.02
C SER A 72 -2.20 -4.69 13.23
N LEU A 73 -1.18 -5.45 12.81
CA LEU A 73 -1.39 -6.78 12.23
C LEU A 73 -2.23 -7.66 13.17
N ARG A 74 -1.97 -7.56 14.48
CA ARG A 74 -2.72 -8.27 15.52
C ARG A 74 -4.22 -8.01 15.45
N GLN A 75 -4.63 -6.75 15.26
CA GLN A 75 -6.06 -6.41 15.15
C GLN A 75 -6.65 -7.02 13.88
N LEU A 76 -5.94 -6.90 12.75
CA LEU A 76 -6.38 -7.39 11.46
C LEU A 76 -6.55 -8.91 11.39
N VAL A 77 -5.67 -9.68 12.04
CA VAL A 77 -5.72 -11.15 12.01
C VAL A 77 -6.68 -11.76 13.04
N ARG A 78 -7.01 -11.02 14.11
CA ARG A 78 -7.85 -11.55 15.22
C ARG A 78 -9.30 -11.11 15.16
N LYS A 79 -9.61 -10.06 14.41
CA LYS A 79 -10.97 -9.52 14.29
C LYS A 79 -11.44 -9.61 12.84
N PRO A 80 -12.63 -10.18 12.56
CA PRO A 80 -13.23 -10.10 11.26
C PRO A 80 -13.80 -8.68 11.06
N TYR A 81 -13.04 -7.82 10.39
CA TYR A 81 -13.57 -6.52 9.97
C TYR A 81 -14.52 -6.73 8.78
N SER A 82 -15.77 -6.32 8.93
CA SER A 82 -16.74 -6.28 7.84
C SER A 82 -16.67 -4.92 7.14
N TRP A 83 -15.84 -4.85 6.11
CA TRP A 83 -15.60 -3.62 5.35
C TRP A 83 -16.77 -3.30 4.41
N GLN A 84 -17.37 -2.12 4.56
CA GLN A 84 -18.47 -1.65 3.72
C GLN A 84 -17.95 -0.99 2.44
N VAL A 85 -17.20 -1.76 1.65
CA VAL A 85 -16.43 -1.28 0.49
C VAL A 85 -16.80 -1.96 -0.84
N ASN A 86 -17.78 -2.87 -0.86
CA ASN A 86 -18.20 -3.55 -2.09
C ASN A 86 -18.61 -2.53 -3.17
N GLY A 87 -17.91 -2.56 -4.31
CA GLY A 87 -18.12 -1.63 -5.42
C GLY A 87 -17.69 -0.18 -5.15
N ARG A 88 -17.00 0.09 -4.02
CA ARG A 88 -16.50 1.42 -3.67
C ARG A 88 -15.03 1.58 -4.04
N ASN A 89 -14.65 2.79 -4.39
CA ASN A 89 -13.26 3.15 -4.60
C ASN A 89 -12.57 3.33 -3.24
N VAL A 90 -11.42 2.68 -3.08
CA VAL A 90 -10.50 2.89 -1.96
C VAL A 90 -9.16 3.30 -2.53
N TYR A 91 -8.63 4.43 -2.06
CA TYR A 91 -7.36 4.95 -2.52
C TYR A 91 -6.23 4.36 -1.69
N VAL A 92 -5.09 4.14 -2.33
CA VAL A 92 -3.88 3.59 -1.71
C VAL A 92 -2.74 4.54 -2.04
N CYS A 93 -2.09 5.08 -1.02
CA CYS A 93 -0.90 5.91 -1.19
C CYS A 93 0.35 5.24 -0.61
N GLU A 94 1.53 5.64 -1.06
CA GLU A 94 2.79 5.21 -0.46
C GLU A 94 3.22 6.13 0.69
N ASN A 95 3.15 7.45 0.46
CA ASN A 95 3.65 8.44 1.40
C ASN A 95 2.62 8.81 2.49
N PRO A 96 2.94 8.65 3.79
CA PRO A 96 2.01 8.99 4.89
C PRO A 96 1.66 10.48 4.96
N ASN A 97 2.49 11.37 4.41
CA ASN A 97 2.17 12.81 4.35
C ASN A 97 0.92 13.08 3.50
N ILE A 98 0.62 12.25 2.51
CA ILE A 98 -0.60 12.38 1.72
C ILE A 98 -1.82 12.17 2.61
N VAL A 99 -1.78 11.19 3.53
CA VAL A 99 -2.88 10.95 4.47
C VAL A 99 -3.12 12.17 5.36
N ALA A 100 -2.05 12.75 5.91
CA ALA A 100 -2.15 13.96 6.73
C ALA A 100 -2.76 15.14 5.94
N ILE A 101 -2.26 15.41 4.73
CA ILE A 101 -2.77 16.49 3.88
C ILE A 101 -4.25 16.29 3.55
N VAL A 102 -4.65 15.04 3.26
CA VAL A 102 -6.03 14.70 2.93
C VAL A 102 -6.94 14.85 4.15
N ALA A 103 -6.50 14.40 5.33
CA ALA A 103 -7.22 14.59 6.58
C ALA A 103 -7.44 16.08 6.87
N ASP A 104 -6.37 16.90 6.82
CA ASP A 104 -6.42 18.34 7.10
C ASP A 104 -7.33 19.11 6.13
N ARG A 105 -7.32 18.74 4.84
CA ARG A 105 -8.02 19.50 3.80
C ARG A 105 -9.45 19.05 3.55
N LEU A 106 -9.72 17.75 3.69
CA LEU A 106 -10.99 17.14 3.26
C LEU A 106 -11.76 16.47 4.40
N GLY A 107 -11.09 16.14 5.50
CA GLY A 107 -11.70 15.60 6.72
C GLY A 107 -12.59 14.37 6.48
N ALA A 108 -13.70 14.30 7.20
CA ALA A 108 -14.59 13.14 7.23
C ALA A 108 -15.30 12.82 5.90
N ASN A 109 -15.38 13.78 4.98
CA ASN A 109 -16.11 13.62 3.72
C ASN A 109 -15.23 13.05 2.59
N ASN A 110 -13.94 12.83 2.83
CA ASN A 110 -13.07 12.25 1.83
C ASN A 110 -13.31 10.75 1.64
N ALA A 111 -13.00 10.26 0.44
CA ALA A 111 -12.97 8.84 0.13
C ALA A 111 -12.01 8.06 1.06
N PRO A 112 -12.24 6.75 1.26
CA PRO A 112 -11.35 5.93 2.07
C PRO A 112 -9.94 5.85 1.48
N LEU A 113 -8.93 5.93 2.35
CA LEU A 113 -7.52 5.96 1.97
C LEU A 113 -6.70 5.02 2.87
N VAL A 114 -5.77 4.27 2.28
CA VAL A 114 -4.82 3.40 2.98
C VAL A 114 -3.39 3.82 2.58
N CYS A 115 -2.48 3.85 3.54
CA CYS A 115 -1.08 4.14 3.28
C CYS A 115 -0.24 2.86 3.37
N THR A 116 0.65 2.67 2.39
CA THR A 116 1.55 1.52 2.29
C THR A 116 2.91 1.75 2.95
N ASP A 117 3.35 3.00 3.14
CA ASP A 117 4.55 3.43 3.87
C ASP A 117 5.81 2.61 3.49
N GLY A 118 6.24 2.72 2.22
CA GLY A 118 7.38 1.98 1.65
C GLY A 118 7.18 0.49 1.38
N MET A 119 5.97 -0.04 1.62
CA MET A 119 5.48 -1.42 1.43
C MET A 119 6.48 -2.59 1.58
N SER A 120 6.68 -2.98 2.84
CA SER A 120 7.17 -4.31 3.21
C SER A 120 6.44 -4.88 4.45
N ALA A 121 5.47 -4.18 5.03
CA ALA A 121 4.84 -4.58 6.30
C ALA A 121 3.56 -5.42 6.12
N ALA A 122 3.40 -6.44 6.97
CA ALA A 122 2.33 -7.42 6.87
C ALA A 122 0.93 -6.85 7.16
N ALA A 123 0.82 -5.82 8.01
CA ALA A 123 -0.47 -5.20 8.33
C ALA A 123 -1.12 -4.58 7.08
N GLN A 124 -0.34 -3.88 6.26
CA GLN A 124 -0.77 -3.25 5.02
C GLN A 124 -1.24 -4.30 4.02
N ARG A 125 -0.47 -5.40 3.85
CA ARG A 125 -0.84 -6.51 2.96
C ARG A 125 -2.17 -7.14 3.36
N ILE A 126 -2.32 -7.52 4.63
CA ILE A 126 -3.56 -8.12 5.15
C ILE A 126 -4.74 -7.15 5.03
N LEU A 127 -4.55 -5.85 5.27
CA LEU A 127 -5.62 -4.88 5.09
C LEU A 127 -6.06 -4.79 3.61
N LEU A 128 -5.12 -4.71 2.67
CA LEU A 128 -5.42 -4.69 1.25
C LEU A 128 -6.10 -5.99 0.77
N ASP A 129 -5.67 -7.15 1.28
CA ASP A 129 -6.33 -8.44 1.03
C ASP A 129 -7.79 -8.42 1.48
N GLN A 130 -8.05 -7.94 2.71
CA GLN A 130 -9.41 -7.86 3.24
C GLN A 130 -10.29 -6.90 2.45
N LEU A 131 -9.76 -5.74 2.06
CA LEU A 131 -10.50 -4.75 1.28
C LEU A 131 -10.82 -5.25 -0.14
N SER A 132 -9.84 -5.86 -0.81
CA SER A 132 -10.02 -6.46 -2.13
C SER A 132 -11.04 -7.60 -2.08
N SER A 133 -10.94 -8.48 -1.06
CA SER A 133 -11.90 -9.57 -0.84
C SER A 133 -13.32 -9.08 -0.51
N ALA A 134 -13.43 -7.91 0.12
CA ALA A 134 -14.71 -7.25 0.38
C ALA A 134 -15.28 -6.49 -0.84
N GLY A 135 -14.61 -6.55 -2.00
CA GLY A 135 -15.08 -5.98 -3.26
C GLY A 135 -14.69 -4.52 -3.47
N ALA A 136 -13.68 -4.00 -2.75
CA ALA A 136 -13.14 -2.67 -3.01
C ALA A 136 -12.46 -2.60 -4.39
N GLN A 137 -12.64 -1.46 -5.07
CA GLN A 137 -11.82 -1.09 -6.21
C GLN A 137 -10.65 -0.24 -5.71
N LEU A 138 -9.44 -0.80 -5.77
CA LEU A 138 -8.24 -0.14 -5.26
C LEU A 138 -7.63 0.79 -6.32
N TYR A 139 -7.32 2.02 -5.93
CA TYR A 139 -6.62 3.00 -6.77
C TYR A 139 -5.29 3.37 -6.14
N TYR A 140 -4.18 3.06 -6.78
CA TYR A 140 -2.84 3.27 -6.23
C TYR A 140 -2.19 4.55 -6.75
N HIS A 141 -1.60 5.31 -5.84
CA HIS A 141 -0.70 6.42 -6.10
C HIS A 141 0.58 6.26 -5.28
N GLY A 142 1.73 6.20 -5.94
CA GLY A 142 3.04 6.16 -5.28
C GLY A 142 3.90 7.35 -5.69
N ASP A 143 5.02 7.56 -5.01
CA ASP A 143 6.03 8.49 -5.53
C ASP A 143 6.61 7.94 -6.84
N TYR A 144 6.88 8.80 -7.82
CA TYR A 144 7.39 8.37 -9.14
C TYR A 144 8.91 8.29 -9.14
N ASP A 145 9.44 7.48 -8.24
CA ASP A 145 10.83 7.05 -8.20
C ASP A 145 10.93 5.53 -8.39
N TRP A 146 12.15 5.02 -8.54
CA TRP A 146 12.34 3.58 -8.79
C TRP A 146 11.75 2.68 -7.68
N PRO A 147 11.94 2.99 -6.38
CA PRO A 147 11.26 2.26 -5.30
C PRO A 147 9.72 2.31 -5.40
N GLY A 148 9.15 3.49 -5.63
CA GLY A 148 7.71 3.69 -5.75
C GLY A 148 7.11 2.96 -6.95
N ILE A 149 7.83 2.88 -8.09
CA ILE A 149 7.45 2.05 -9.24
C ILE A 149 7.41 0.57 -8.87
N GLY A 150 8.40 0.07 -8.12
CA GLY A 150 8.43 -1.31 -7.64
C GLY A 150 7.23 -1.65 -6.77
N ILE A 151 6.93 -0.79 -5.80
CA ILE A 151 5.77 -0.93 -4.90
C ILE A 151 4.48 -0.87 -5.70
N GLY A 152 4.31 0.11 -6.57
CA GLY A 152 3.11 0.25 -7.39
C GLY A 152 2.87 -0.97 -8.27
N ASN A 153 3.91 -1.49 -8.93
CA ASN A 153 3.82 -2.71 -9.72
C ASN A 153 3.40 -3.93 -8.86
N HIS A 154 3.95 -4.08 -7.66
CA HIS A 154 3.55 -5.15 -6.74
C HIS A 154 2.08 -5.00 -6.34
N VAL A 155 1.64 -3.79 -5.94
CA VAL A 155 0.25 -3.54 -5.54
C VAL A 155 -0.73 -3.85 -6.67
N MET A 156 -0.43 -3.39 -7.88
CA MET A 156 -1.28 -3.62 -9.06
C MET A 156 -1.36 -5.10 -9.43
N ARG A 157 -0.24 -5.86 -9.32
CA ARG A 157 -0.23 -7.30 -9.63
C ARG A 157 -0.98 -8.12 -8.59
N THR A 158 -0.82 -7.81 -7.32
CA THR A 158 -1.38 -8.61 -6.22
C THR A 158 -2.87 -8.34 -6.00
N TRP A 159 -3.29 -7.06 -6.02
CA TRP A 159 -4.67 -6.67 -5.72
C TRP A 159 -5.44 -6.08 -6.90
N GLN A 160 -4.89 -6.17 -8.12
CA GLN A 160 -5.50 -5.62 -9.33
C GLN A 160 -5.82 -4.12 -9.22
N ALA A 161 -5.02 -3.39 -8.43
CA ALA A 161 -5.21 -1.96 -8.23
C ALA A 161 -5.02 -1.19 -9.55
N ILE A 162 -5.76 -0.10 -9.71
CA ILE A 162 -5.72 0.77 -10.87
C ILE A 162 -4.73 1.92 -10.58
N PRO A 163 -3.76 2.22 -11.45
CA PRO A 163 -2.89 3.38 -11.27
C PRO A 163 -3.70 4.68 -11.31
N TRP A 164 -3.49 5.55 -10.33
CA TRP A 164 -4.10 6.86 -10.24
C TRP A 164 -3.03 7.95 -10.13
N ARG A 165 -2.95 8.81 -11.15
CA ARG A 165 -1.91 9.84 -11.30
C ARG A 165 -0.50 9.27 -11.11
N PHE A 166 -0.25 8.08 -11.65
CA PHE A 166 0.96 7.29 -11.46
C PHE A 166 1.63 6.97 -12.80
N GLY A 167 2.02 8.00 -13.53
CA GLY A 167 2.77 7.87 -14.78
C GLY A 167 3.59 9.11 -15.10
N CYS A 168 4.58 9.01 -16.01
CA CYS A 168 5.48 10.11 -16.37
C CYS A 168 4.79 11.46 -16.62
N ARG A 169 3.58 11.43 -17.23
CA ARG A 169 2.82 12.64 -17.58
C ARG A 169 2.19 13.34 -16.37
N ASP A 170 2.03 12.64 -15.25
CA ASP A 170 1.44 13.18 -14.03
C ASP A 170 2.46 13.92 -13.15
N TYR A 171 3.77 13.65 -13.34
CA TYR A 171 4.88 14.26 -12.59
C TYR A 171 5.70 15.25 -13.43
N GLY A 172 5.60 15.18 -14.76
CA GLY A 172 6.11 16.21 -15.66
C GLY A 172 5.17 17.41 -15.67
N GLY A 173 5.25 18.26 -14.66
CA GLY A 173 4.48 19.51 -14.62
C GLY A 173 4.67 20.35 -15.88
N ASN A 174 3.57 20.98 -16.32
CA ASN A 174 3.64 22.25 -17.04
C ASN A 174 3.80 23.38 -16.02
#